data_AF-A0A8B5WWY1-F1
#
_entry.id   AF-A0A8B5WWY1-F1
#
_cell.length_a   1.000
_cell.length_b   1.000
_cell.length_c   1.000
_cell.angle_alpha   90.00
_cell.angle_beta   90.00
_cell.angle_gamma   90.00
#
_symmetry.space_group_name_H-M   'P 1'
#
loop_
_entity.id
_entity.type
_entity.pdbx_description
1 polymer ?
#
loop_
_entity_poly.entity_id
_entity_poly.type
_entity_poly.pdbx_seq_one_letter_code
_entity_poly.pdbx_strand_id
1 'polypeptide(L)'
;MGFSNQTALITHYYLSILERDPDPDGLAFWEGLAADRQARGEDVKPVFRWMAEFFFFSQEYLGRHTTDRQFITNLYLTFFQRAPDEGGYAWWLDQLARGMTRHHAMNGFLYSQEFTDFMEELGF
;
A
#
# COMPACT_ATOMS: atom_id res chain seq x y z
N MET A 1 -20.28 -8.86 13.39
CA MET A 1 -19.71 -9.30 12.10
C MET A 1 -18.25 -8.91 12.14
N GLY A 2 -17.33 -9.87 12.22
CA GLY A 2 -15.91 -9.58 12.16
C GLY A 2 -15.57 -9.22 10.71
N PHE A 3 -14.98 -8.05 10.48
CA PHE A 3 -14.43 -7.73 9.17
C PHE A 3 -13.35 -8.77 8.83
N SER A 4 -13.33 -9.23 7.58
CA SER A 4 -12.25 -10.11 7.13
C SER A 4 -10.92 -9.33 7.16
N ASN A 5 -9.78 -10.03 7.33
CA ASN A 5 -8.46 -9.40 7.23
C ASN A 5 -8.30 -8.64 5.89
N GLN A 6 -8.96 -9.13 4.84
CA GLN A 6 -8.98 -8.52 3.52
C GLN A 6 -9.72 -7.17 3.53
N THR A 7 -10.94 -7.13 4.08
CA THR A 7 -11.71 -5.88 4.23
C THR A 7 -10.92 -4.84 5.02
N ALA A 8 -10.34 -5.26 6.15
CA ALA A 8 -9.54 -4.37 7.00
C ALA A 8 -8.32 -3.81 6.26
N LEU A 9 -7.60 -4.64 5.49
CA LEU A 9 -6.43 -4.22 4.74
C LEU A 9 -6.79 -3.29 3.55
N ILE A 10 -7.88 -3.58 2.84
CA ILE A 10 -8.38 -2.71 1.77
C ILE A 10 -8.76 -1.34 2.35
N THR A 11 -9.55 -1.30 3.42
CA THR A 11 -9.89 -0.04 4.11
C THR A 11 -8.64 0.71 4.58
N HIS A 12 -7.65 0.01 5.11
CA HIS A 12 -6.38 0.60 5.51
C HIS A 12 -5.64 1.26 4.34
N TYR A 13 -5.64 0.66 3.14
CA TYR A 13 -5.00 1.26 1.96
C TYR A 13 -5.72 2.54 1.52
N TYR A 14 -7.06 2.56 1.56
CA TYR A 14 -7.84 3.78 1.31
C TYR A 14 -7.49 4.90 2.31
N LEU A 15 -7.46 4.57 3.61
CA LEU A 15 -7.18 5.57 4.65
C LEU A 15 -5.74 6.07 4.62
N SER A 16 -4.76 5.18 4.44
CA SER A 16 -3.33 5.54 4.48
C SER A 16 -2.85 6.27 3.22
N ILE A 17 -3.47 6.00 2.06
CA ILE A 17 -3.05 6.60 0.79
C ILE A 17 -3.94 7.81 0.47
N LEU A 18 -5.27 7.65 0.50
CA LEU A 18 -6.22 8.66 0.03
C LEU A 18 -6.79 9.52 1.17
N GLU A 19 -6.63 9.10 2.43
CA GLU A 19 -7.23 9.73 3.63
C GLU A 19 -8.76 9.81 3.59
N ARG A 20 -9.39 8.75 3.07
CA ARG A 20 -10.85 8.59 3.12
C ARG A 20 -11.24 7.13 3.29
N ASP A 21 -12.47 6.90 3.69
CA ASP A 21 -13.08 5.57 3.63
C ASP A 21 -13.29 5.13 2.17
N PRO A 22 -13.26 3.81 1.91
CA PRO A 22 -13.66 3.28 0.62
C PRO A 22 -15.14 3.58 0.36
N ASP A 23 -15.45 3.93 -0.88
CA ASP A 23 -16.82 3.89 -1.37
C ASP A 23 -17.30 2.43 -1.52
N PRO A 24 -18.62 2.15 -1.45
CA PRO A 24 -19.13 0.78 -1.47
C PRO A 24 -18.72 -0.01 -2.73
N ASP A 25 -18.70 0.65 -3.89
CA ASP A 25 -18.37 0.01 -5.16
C ASP A 25 -16.87 -0.32 -5.24
N GLY A 26 -16.01 0.60 -4.82
CA GLY A 26 -14.57 0.41 -4.74
C GLY A 26 -14.19 -0.70 -3.76
N LEU A 27 -14.80 -0.73 -2.57
CA LEU A 27 -14.58 -1.81 -1.61
C LEU A 27 -14.94 -3.17 -2.21
N ALA A 28 -16.14 -3.29 -2.77
CA ALA A 28 -16.62 -4.53 -3.37
C ALA A 28 -15.74 -4.99 -4.55
N PHE A 29 -15.23 -4.04 -5.35
CA PHE A 29 -14.33 -4.35 -6.46
C PHE A 29 -13.02 -5.00 -6.00
N TRP A 30 -12.32 -4.39 -5.03
CA TRP A 30 -11.06 -4.93 -4.51
C TRP A 30 -11.27 -6.23 -3.72
N GLU A 31 -12.38 -6.33 -2.98
CA GLU A 31 -12.76 -7.56 -2.28
C GLU A 31 -12.99 -8.71 -3.26
N GLY A 32 -13.72 -8.46 -4.35
CA GLY A 32 -13.98 -9.44 -5.40
C GLY A 32 -12.71 -9.94 -6.08
N LEU A 33 -11.78 -9.03 -6.41
CA LEU A 33 -10.51 -9.39 -7.05
C LEU A 33 -9.64 -10.29 -6.17
N ALA A 34 -9.50 -9.95 -4.89
CA ALA A 34 -8.68 -10.75 -3.98
C ALA A 34 -9.38 -12.07 -3.60
N ALA A 35 -10.71 -12.10 -3.48
CA ALA A 35 -11.47 -13.32 -3.27
C ALA A 35 -11.39 -14.29 -4.46
N ASP A 36 -11.45 -13.79 -5.70
CA ASP A 36 -11.30 -14.61 -6.92
C ASP A 36 -9.92 -15.29 -6.97
N ARG A 37 -8.84 -14.56 -6.65
CA ARG A 37 -7.49 -15.15 -6.56
C ARG A 37 -7.40 -16.22 -5.48
N GLN A 38 -7.90 -15.93 -4.28
CA GLN A 38 -7.90 -16.90 -3.19
C GLN A 38 -8.71 -18.16 -3.54
N ALA A 39 -9.86 -18.01 -4.22
CA ALA A 39 -10.67 -19.13 -4.67
C ALA A 39 -9.94 -20.04 -5.69
N ARG A 40 -8.98 -19.48 -6.43
CA ARG A 40 -8.11 -20.20 -7.37
C ARG A 40 -6.84 -20.76 -6.71
N GLY A 41 -6.63 -20.49 -5.42
CA GLY A 41 -5.39 -20.84 -4.73
C GLY A 41 -4.17 -20.02 -5.20
N GLU A 42 -4.41 -18.84 -5.77
CA GLU A 42 -3.36 -17.93 -6.22
C GLU A 42 -2.96 -16.96 -5.10
N ASP A 43 -1.70 -16.49 -5.15
CA ASP A 43 -1.20 -15.42 -4.28
C ASP A 43 -2.04 -14.14 -4.48
N VAL A 44 -2.50 -13.55 -3.37
CA VAL A 44 -3.31 -12.32 -3.33
C VAL A 44 -2.46 -11.05 -3.32
N LYS A 45 -1.18 -11.13 -2.94
CA LYS A 45 -0.25 -9.99 -2.89
C LYS A 45 -0.22 -9.14 -4.18
N PRO A 46 -0.32 -9.70 -5.42
CA PRO A 46 -0.46 -8.90 -6.63
C PRO A 46 -1.64 -7.92 -6.63
N VAL A 47 -2.77 -8.25 -6.00
CA VAL A 47 -3.94 -7.36 -5.93
C VAL A 47 -3.62 -6.13 -5.10
N PHE A 48 -2.99 -6.32 -3.94
CA PHE A 48 -2.57 -5.22 -3.08
C PHE A 48 -1.46 -4.37 -3.71
N ARG A 49 -0.54 -4.99 -4.46
CA ARG A 49 0.44 -4.23 -5.28
C ARG A 49 -0.27 -3.35 -6.31
N TRP A 50 -1.22 -3.90 -7.07
CA TRP A 50 -1.97 -3.13 -8.07
C TRP A 50 -2.83 -2.03 -7.45
N MET A 51 -3.44 -2.29 -6.30
CA MET A 51 -4.24 -1.30 -5.57
C MET A 51 -3.37 -0.12 -5.12
N ALA A 52 -2.18 -0.38 -4.57
CA ALA A 52 -1.25 0.67 -4.18
C ALA A 52 -0.77 1.49 -5.38
N GLU A 53 -0.37 0.84 -6.48
CA GLU A 53 -0.01 1.52 -7.74
C GLU A 53 -1.14 2.41 -8.24
N PHE A 54 -2.37 1.89 -8.26
CA PHE A 54 -3.54 2.61 -8.72
C PHE A 54 -3.82 3.85 -7.85
N PHE A 55 -3.64 3.76 -6.53
CA PHE A 55 -3.91 4.87 -5.61
C PHE A 55 -2.78 5.90 -5.55
N PHE A 56 -1.52 5.50 -5.36
CA PHE A 56 -0.39 6.43 -5.24
C PHE A 56 -0.16 7.25 -6.52
N PHE A 57 -0.60 6.75 -7.68
CA PHE A 57 -0.50 7.47 -8.96
C PHE A 57 -1.86 7.95 -9.49
N SER A 58 -2.91 7.87 -8.68
CA SER A 58 -4.20 8.47 -9.01
C SER A 58 -4.11 10.01 -8.99
N GLN A 59 -5.00 10.65 -9.75
CA GLN A 59 -5.16 12.12 -9.67
C GLN A 59 -5.56 12.57 -8.26
N GLU A 60 -6.29 11.73 -7.51
CA GLU A 60 -6.68 11.98 -6.13
C GLU A 60 -5.46 12.11 -5.22
N TYR A 61 -4.51 11.16 -5.29
CA TYR A 61 -3.28 11.23 -4.51
C TYR A 61 -2.36 12.37 -4.96
N LEU A 62 -2.20 12.54 -6.28
CA LEU A 62 -1.32 13.58 -6.85
C LEU A 62 -1.83 14.99 -6.54
N GLY A 63 -3.16 15.20 -6.51
CA GLY A 63 -3.80 16.47 -6.14
C GLY A 63 -3.56 16.90 -4.69
N ARG A 64 -3.07 15.99 -3.83
CA ARG A 64 -2.69 16.32 -2.45
C ARG A 64 -1.33 16.99 -2.34
N HIS A 65 -0.56 17.03 -3.43
CA HIS A 65 0.76 17.67 -3.48
C HIS A 65 1.72 17.22 -2.37
N THR A 66 1.72 15.91 -2.06
CA THR A 66 2.55 15.34 -1.00
C THR A 66 4.04 15.59 -1.26
N THR A 67 4.77 15.94 -0.20
CA THR A 67 6.24 15.99 -0.19
C THR A 67 6.84 14.58 -0.19
N ASP A 68 8.13 14.44 -0.49
CA ASP A 68 8.82 13.14 -0.43
C ASP A 68 8.79 12.53 0.98
N ARG A 69 8.86 13.39 2.00
CA ARG A 69 8.70 13.04 3.42
C ARG A 69 7.33 12.41 3.70
N GLN A 70 6.27 13.05 3.24
CA GLN A 70 4.91 12.52 3.37
C GLN A 70 4.75 11.24 2.55
N PHE A 71 5.27 11.20 1.33
CA PHE A 71 5.20 10.03 0.46
C PHE A 71 5.84 8.80 1.11
N ILE A 72 7.08 8.91 1.60
CA ILE A 72 7.74 7.79 2.29
C ILE A 72 6.98 7.41 3.56
N THR A 73 6.52 8.37 4.36
CA THR A 73 5.68 8.07 5.53
C THR A 73 4.44 7.28 5.15
N ASN A 74 3.75 7.67 4.07
CA ASN A 74 2.58 6.96 3.57
C ASN A 74 2.93 5.53 3.14
N LEU A 75 4.07 5.30 2.47
CA LEU A 75 4.49 3.93 2.11
C LEU A 75 4.65 3.03 3.34
N TYR A 76 5.32 3.51 4.40
CA TYR A 76 5.49 2.75 5.64
C TYR A 76 4.16 2.45 6.33
N LEU A 77 3.28 3.46 6.41
CA LEU A 77 1.95 3.29 7.00
C LEU A 77 1.13 2.30 6.18
N THR A 78 1.09 2.43 4.86
CA THR A 78 0.33 1.55 3.97
C THR A 78 0.82 0.11 4.04
N PHE A 79 2.11 -0.13 3.85
CA PHE A 79 2.63 -1.49 3.64
C PHE A 79 3.01 -2.23 4.91
N PHE A 80 3.31 -1.52 6.00
CA PHE A 80 3.81 -2.12 7.23
C PHE A 80 3.04 -1.69 8.49
N GLN A 81 1.97 -0.90 8.33
CA GLN A 81 1.13 -0.40 9.44
C GLN A 81 1.92 0.26 10.58
N ARG A 82 3.06 0.88 10.25
CA ARG A 82 3.96 1.52 11.22
C ARG A 82 4.52 2.83 10.69
N ALA A 83 4.97 3.68 11.61
CA ALA A 83 5.77 4.83 11.26
C ALA A 83 7.16 4.37 10.74
N PRO A 84 7.80 5.17 9.86
CA PRO A 84 9.16 4.89 9.43
C PRO A 84 10.13 4.96 10.62
N ASP A 85 11.11 4.06 10.64
CA ASP A 85 12.26 4.19 11.53
C ASP A 85 13.21 5.27 11.01
N GLU A 86 13.99 5.89 11.91
CA GLU A 86 14.84 7.04 11.57
C GLU A 86 15.84 6.73 10.44
N GLY A 87 16.45 5.54 10.48
CA GLY A 87 17.46 5.11 9.51
C GLY A 87 16.88 4.86 8.13
N GLY A 88 15.83 4.05 8.03
CA GLY A 88 15.13 3.77 6.78
C GLY A 88 14.54 5.03 6.17
N TYR A 89 13.93 5.90 6.98
CA TYR A 89 13.40 7.17 6.52
C TYR A 89 14.47 8.06 5.88
N ALA A 90 15.59 8.25 6.58
CA ALA A 90 16.70 9.07 6.07
C ALA A 90 17.28 8.50 4.78
N TRP A 91 17.41 7.17 4.69
CA TRP A 91 17.95 6.50 3.51
C TRP A 91 17.05 6.69 2.28
N TRP A 92 15.74 6.48 2.41
CA TRP A 92 14.79 6.68 1.31
C TRP A 92 14.76 8.14 0.82
N LEU A 93 14.84 9.10 1.75
CA LEU A 93 14.89 10.52 1.39
C LEU A 93 16.19 10.88 0.67
N ASP A 94 17.34 10.30 1.05
CA ASP A 94 18.59 10.45 0.30
C ASP A 94 18.46 9.88 -1.12
N GLN A 95 17.85 8.70 -1.27
CA GLN A 95 17.66 8.10 -2.60
C GLN A 95 16.80 8.99 -3.50
N LEU A 96 15.67 9.52 -2.98
CA LEU A 96 14.82 10.45 -3.73
C LEU A 96 15.56 11.74 -4.08
N ALA A 97 16.34 12.30 -3.14
CA ALA A 97 17.16 13.49 -3.39
C ALA A 97 18.23 13.27 -4.48
N ARG A 98 18.69 12.02 -4.65
CA ARG A 98 19.66 11.61 -5.68
C ARG A 98 19.01 11.23 -7.02
N GLY A 99 17.70 11.42 -7.16
CA GLY A 99 16.97 11.23 -8.41
C GLY A 99 16.25 9.90 -8.54
N MET A 100 16.18 9.08 -7.47
CA MET A 100 15.25 7.94 -7.45
C MET A 100 13.82 8.47 -7.60
N THR A 101 13.02 7.80 -8.44
CA THR A 101 11.61 8.18 -8.59
C THR A 101 10.78 7.61 -7.44
N ARG A 102 9.67 8.26 -7.11
CA ARG A 102 8.68 7.75 -6.15
C ARG A 102 8.18 6.35 -6.50
N HIS A 103 8.01 6.06 -7.80
CA HIS A 103 7.67 4.73 -8.28
C HIS A 103 8.75 3.68 -7.97
N HIS A 104 10.03 4.01 -8.18
CA HIS A 104 11.12 3.10 -7.77
C HIS A 104 11.18 2.92 -6.26
N ALA A 105 10.98 3.99 -5.48
CA ALA A 105 10.92 3.87 -4.03
C ALA A 105 9.79 2.94 -3.60
N MET A 106 8.57 3.13 -4.11
CA MET A 106 7.42 2.26 -3.80
C MET A 106 7.65 0.79 -4.19
N ASN A 107 8.24 0.53 -5.36
CA ASN A 107 8.62 -0.84 -5.74
C ASN A 107 9.60 -1.47 -4.75
N GLY A 108 10.48 -0.68 -4.16
CA GLY A 108 11.35 -1.14 -3.07
C GLY A 108 10.57 -1.66 -1.86
N PHE A 109 9.40 -1.12 -1.56
CA PHE A 109 8.51 -1.63 -0.51
C PHE A 109 7.71 -2.85 -1.01
N LEU A 110 7.02 -2.73 -2.16
CA LEU A 110 6.12 -3.75 -2.70
C LEU A 110 6.78 -5.11 -3.01
N TYR A 111 8.09 -5.09 -3.28
CA TYR A 111 8.87 -6.29 -3.58
C TYR A 111 9.92 -6.60 -2.50
N SER A 112 9.82 -5.96 -1.32
CA SER A 112 10.66 -6.29 -0.18
C SER A 112 10.25 -7.62 0.46
N GLN A 113 11.20 -8.26 1.15
CA GLN A 113 10.89 -9.39 2.03
C GLN A 113 9.93 -8.96 3.16
N GLU A 114 10.09 -7.75 3.69
CA GLU A 114 9.22 -7.22 4.75
C GLU A 114 7.74 -7.17 4.31
N PHE A 115 7.46 -6.83 3.05
CA PHE A 115 6.10 -6.87 2.53
C PHE A 115 5.56 -8.29 2.43
N THR A 116 6.39 -9.25 2.01
CA THR A 116 6.00 -10.67 2.00
C THR A 116 5.66 -11.14 3.40
N ASP A 117 6.56 -10.91 4.36
CA ASP A 117 6.41 -11.32 5.77
C ASP A 117 5.16 -10.68 6.40
N PHE A 118 4.98 -9.37 6.21
CA PHE A 118 3.81 -8.65 6.70
C PHE A 118 2.49 -9.22 6.15
N MET A 119 2.45 -9.53 4.86
CA MET A 119 1.27 -10.12 4.24
C MET A 119 1.00 -11.54 4.78
N GLU A 120 2.04 -12.34 5.01
CA GLU A 120 1.91 -13.67 5.61
C GLU A 120 1.41 -13.63 7.06
N GLU A 121 1.86 -12.65 7.86
CA GLU A 121 1.35 -12.41 9.23
C GLU A 121 -0.15 -12.08 9.25
N LEU A 122 -0.65 -11.41 8.21
CA LEU A 122 -2.07 -11.14 8.01
C LEU A 122 -2.86 -12.34 7.46
N GLY A 123 -2.19 -13.45 7.15
CA GLY A 123 -2.79 -14.67 6.64
C GLY A 123 -3.00 -14.70 5.12
N PHE A 124 -2.17 -13.98 4.36
CA PHE A 124 -2.22 -13.88 2.90
C PHE A 124 -1.04 -14.54 2.19
#